data_AF-V2XCJ9-F1
#
_entry.id   AF-V2XCJ9-F1
#
_cell.length_a   1.000
_cell.length_b   1.000
_cell.length_c   1.000
_cell.angle_alpha   90.00
_cell.angle_beta   90.00
_cell.angle_gamma   90.00
#
_symmetry.space_group_name_H-M   'P 1'
#
loop_
_entity.id
_entity.type
_entity.pdbx_description
1 polymer ?
#
loop_
_entity_poly.entity_id
_entity_poly.type
_entity_poly.pdbx_seq_one_letter_code
_entity_poly.pdbx_strand_id
1 'polypeptide(L)'
;MILSLFTFASLAVAASAQSPVWGQCGGIGWNGPTTCVSGSSCVKQNDYYSQCIPGAPAPPTTVSTTGVPSTTVPSTTSNPFPTSTAPSSRNYWFSFGDSYTATGFEINGAAPSPGNPIGNPNYPGSTTTGGENWIDYNTARLNKSLTLTYNFAVSGAVIDNAIVSPVFPGIRSMTDQVNLFLNNLANKPASAPWTSENALFSVWIGINDIGSTYSQGGDRGAFSDRLLNAEFALLQKLVSMPLI
;
A
#
# COMPACT_ATOMS: atom_id res chain seq x y z
N MET A 1 39.07 44.13 -46.01
CA MET A 1 38.49 43.94 -44.66
C MET A 1 37.47 42.80 -44.77
N ILE A 2 37.90 41.55 -44.55
CA ILE A 2 37.02 40.36 -44.57
C ILE A 2 36.65 40.09 -43.12
N LEU A 3 35.37 40.24 -42.78
CA LEU A 3 34.84 39.99 -41.44
C LEU A 3 34.48 38.50 -41.32
N SER A 4 35.30 37.71 -40.63
CA SER A 4 34.94 36.33 -40.26
C SER A 4 34.00 36.34 -39.06
N LEU A 5 32.75 35.92 -39.24
CA LEU A 5 31.84 35.60 -38.14
C LEU A 5 32.15 34.20 -37.61
N PHE A 6 32.56 34.11 -36.34
CA PHE A 6 32.57 32.85 -35.59
C PHE A 6 31.19 32.64 -34.96
N THR A 7 30.45 31.63 -35.40
CA THR A 7 29.24 31.14 -34.74
C THR A 7 29.63 30.23 -33.57
N PHE A 8 29.39 30.69 -32.34
CA PHE A 8 29.46 29.84 -31.15
C PHE A 8 28.15 29.03 -31.05
N ALA A 9 28.21 27.72 -31.31
CA ALA A 9 27.14 26.80 -30.98
C ALA A 9 27.19 26.49 -29.48
N SER A 10 26.24 27.03 -28.71
CA SER A 10 26.06 26.70 -27.29
C SER A 10 25.43 25.30 -27.15
N LEU A 11 26.22 24.32 -26.69
CA LEU A 11 25.68 23.03 -26.23
C LEU A 11 24.94 23.25 -24.90
N ALA A 12 23.62 23.09 -24.92
CA ALA A 12 22.83 22.96 -23.70
C ALA A 12 23.10 21.57 -23.10
N VAL A 13 23.90 21.52 -22.04
CA VAL A 13 24.06 20.30 -21.25
C VAL A 13 22.80 20.13 -20.41
N ALA A 14 21.97 19.13 -20.72
CA ALA A 14 20.86 18.74 -19.86
C ALA A 14 21.43 18.12 -18.57
N ALA A 15 21.42 18.87 -17.48
CA ALA A 15 21.69 18.32 -16.17
C ALA A 15 20.51 17.43 -15.78
N SER A 16 20.69 16.11 -15.69
CA SER A 16 19.68 15.25 -15.09
C SER A 16 19.61 15.59 -13.60
N ALA A 17 18.53 16.23 -13.16
CA ALA A 17 18.28 16.44 -11.73
C ALA A 17 18.28 15.07 -11.03
N GLN A 18 18.68 14.96 -9.76
CA GLN A 18 18.61 13.67 -9.06
C GLN A 18 17.15 13.21 -8.91
N SER A 19 16.91 11.90 -9.03
CA SER A 19 15.58 11.33 -8.77
C SER A 19 15.25 11.50 -7.28
N PRO A 20 14.04 12.00 -6.95
CA PRO A 20 13.64 12.15 -5.56
C PRO A 20 13.60 10.79 -4.87
N VAL A 21 13.56 10.79 -3.53
CA VAL A 21 13.26 9.57 -2.78
C VAL A 21 11.95 8.97 -3.30
N TRP A 22 11.95 7.66 -3.55
CA TRP A 22 10.89 6.86 -4.18
C TRP A 22 10.66 7.12 -5.68
N GLY A 23 11.38 8.05 -6.30
CA GLY A 23 11.33 8.26 -7.73
C GLY A 23 11.98 7.12 -8.52
N GLN A 24 11.58 6.97 -9.78
CA GLN A 24 12.25 6.06 -10.72
C GLN A 24 13.68 6.54 -10.99
N CYS A 25 14.63 5.62 -10.94
CA CYS A 25 16.06 5.89 -11.14
C CYS A 25 16.70 4.94 -12.17
N GLY A 26 15.90 4.14 -12.87
CA GLY A 26 16.38 3.19 -13.86
C GLY A 26 15.29 2.27 -14.37
N GLY A 27 15.67 1.41 -15.31
CA GLY A 27 14.78 0.48 -16.00
C GLY A 27 14.91 0.58 -17.52
N ILE A 28 14.54 -0.48 -18.22
CA ILE A 28 14.50 -0.51 -19.69
C ILE A 28 13.58 0.62 -20.19
N GLY A 29 14.12 1.50 -21.04
CA GLY A 29 13.39 2.63 -21.63
C GLY A 29 13.33 3.90 -20.77
N TRP A 30 13.92 3.89 -19.57
CA TRP A 30 13.98 5.08 -18.71
C TRP A 30 15.01 6.09 -19.22
N ASN A 31 14.55 7.30 -19.58
CA ASN A 31 15.40 8.41 -20.02
C ASN A 31 15.57 9.51 -18.95
N GLY A 32 15.05 9.26 -17.74
CA GLY A 32 15.11 10.20 -16.63
C GLY A 32 16.37 10.06 -15.78
N PRO A 33 16.39 10.69 -14.60
CA PRO A 33 17.51 10.62 -13.67
C PRO A 33 17.90 9.20 -13.28
N THR A 34 19.20 8.90 -13.22
CA THR A 34 19.71 7.59 -12.77
C THR A 34 20.36 7.62 -11.39
N THR A 35 20.56 8.82 -10.84
CA THR A 35 21.10 9.05 -9.51
C THR A 35 20.00 9.52 -8.57
N CYS A 36 19.96 8.94 -7.38
CA CYS A 36 19.01 9.33 -6.34
C CYS A 36 19.50 10.54 -5.54
N VAL A 37 18.57 11.28 -4.93
CA VAL A 37 18.91 12.31 -3.95
C VAL A 37 19.66 11.70 -2.76
N SER A 38 20.50 12.51 -2.11
CA SER A 38 21.31 12.09 -0.96
C SER A 38 20.47 11.37 0.11
N GLY A 39 20.98 10.25 0.63
CA GLY A 39 20.27 9.41 1.61
C GLY A 39 19.42 8.29 1.00
N SER A 40 19.37 8.18 -0.32
CA SER A 40 18.70 7.08 -1.03
C SER A 40 19.58 6.46 -2.10
N SER A 41 19.35 5.18 -2.40
CA SER A 41 20.08 4.40 -3.40
C SER A 41 19.14 3.89 -4.47
N CYS A 42 19.60 3.82 -5.72
CA CYS A 42 18.81 3.27 -6.81
C CYS A 42 18.77 1.74 -6.72
N VAL A 43 17.62 1.17 -6.40
CA VAL A 43 17.42 -0.28 -6.24
C VAL A 43 16.55 -0.80 -7.37
N LYS A 44 17.04 -1.80 -8.10
CA LYS A 44 16.27 -2.48 -9.15
C LYS A 44 15.11 -3.26 -8.52
N GLN A 45 13.87 -2.95 -8.94
CA GLN A 45 12.67 -3.72 -8.57
C GLN A 45 12.37 -4.78 -9.64
N ASN A 46 12.46 -4.39 -10.91
CA ASN A 46 12.36 -5.28 -12.06
C ASN A 46 13.14 -4.70 -13.26
N ASP A 47 13.10 -5.36 -14.41
CA ASP A 47 13.86 -4.94 -15.60
C ASP A 47 13.44 -3.56 -16.14
N TYR A 48 12.17 -3.19 -15.96
CA TYR A 48 11.60 -1.94 -16.47
C TYR A 48 11.58 -0.81 -15.42
N TYR A 49 11.85 -1.12 -14.14
CA TYR A 49 11.70 -0.17 -13.05
C TYR A 49 12.75 -0.38 -11.94
N SER A 50 13.54 0.66 -11.68
CA SER A 50 14.42 0.79 -10.52
C SER A 50 14.04 2.05 -9.75
N GLN A 51 14.11 2.03 -8.42
CA GLN A 51 13.56 3.06 -7.57
C GLN A 51 14.56 3.55 -6.51
N CYS A 52 14.51 4.83 -6.17
CA CYS A 52 15.30 5.40 -5.08
C CYS A 52 14.76 5.02 -3.71
N ILE A 53 15.43 4.10 -3.02
CA ILE A 53 15.02 3.59 -1.70
C ILE A 53 15.90 4.22 -0.61
N PRO A 54 15.32 4.85 0.45
CA PRO A 54 16.06 5.27 1.63
C PRO A 54 16.81 4.10 2.30
N GLY A 55 18.08 4.30 2.63
CA GLY A 55 18.83 3.37 3.49
C GLY A 55 19.09 1.97 2.90
N ALA A 56 18.85 1.73 1.60
CA ALA A 56 19.08 0.43 1.00
C ALA A 56 20.58 0.07 0.91
N PRO A 57 21.01 -1.09 1.44
CA PRO A 57 22.31 -1.70 1.13
C PRO A 57 22.32 -2.24 -0.32
N ALA A 58 23.50 -2.42 -0.91
CA ALA A 58 23.65 -2.91 -2.28
C ALA A 58 22.97 -4.28 -2.53
N PRO A 59 22.46 -4.56 -3.75
CA PRO A 59 21.51 -5.65 -3.96
C PRO A 59 22.17 -7.04 -4.05
N PRO A 60 21.56 -8.10 -3.49
CA PRO A 60 21.75 -9.48 -3.92
C PRO A 60 20.75 -9.88 -5.04
N THR A 61 21.20 -10.74 -5.96
CA THR A 61 20.49 -11.27 -7.13
C THR A 61 19.33 -12.24 -6.81
N THR A 62 18.23 -12.11 -7.56
CA THR A 62 16.93 -12.81 -7.44
C THR A 62 16.86 -14.19 -8.13
N VAL A 63 15.94 -15.05 -7.65
CA VAL A 63 15.30 -16.13 -8.44
C VAL A 63 13.79 -16.16 -8.13
N SER A 64 12.97 -16.30 -9.17
CA SER A 64 11.50 -16.22 -9.18
C SER A 64 10.86 -17.55 -9.60
N THR A 65 9.69 -17.92 -9.06
CA THR A 65 8.87 -19.05 -9.53
C THR A 65 7.36 -18.74 -9.44
N THR A 66 6.62 -19.16 -10.48
CA THR A 66 5.20 -18.89 -10.79
C THR A 66 4.23 -20.03 -10.45
N GLY A 67 2.98 -19.67 -10.05
CA GLY A 67 1.71 -20.24 -10.54
C GLY A 67 0.98 -21.34 -9.73
N VAL A 68 -0.27 -21.06 -9.28
CA VAL A 68 -1.23 -22.06 -8.74
C VAL A 68 -2.65 -21.80 -9.31
N PRO A 69 -3.49 -22.83 -9.58
CA PRO A 69 -4.86 -22.67 -10.09
C PRO A 69 -5.94 -22.61 -8.99
N SER A 70 -7.09 -22.02 -9.35
CA SER A 70 -8.25 -21.69 -8.51
C SER A 70 -9.32 -22.80 -8.47
N THR A 71 -9.93 -23.03 -7.30
CA THR A 71 -11.11 -23.89 -7.11
C THR A 71 -12.14 -23.19 -6.21
N THR A 72 -13.41 -23.22 -6.62
CA THR A 72 -14.57 -22.60 -5.96
C THR A 72 -15.14 -23.48 -4.83
N VAL A 73 -15.51 -22.88 -3.70
CA VAL A 73 -16.11 -23.56 -2.52
C VAL A 73 -17.45 -22.89 -2.15
N PRO A 74 -18.51 -23.63 -1.75
CA PRO A 74 -19.84 -23.09 -1.43
C PRO A 74 -19.92 -22.35 -0.08
N SER A 75 -20.83 -21.37 0.00
CA SER A 75 -21.10 -20.53 1.18
C SER A 75 -22.00 -21.21 2.22
N THR A 76 -21.52 -21.34 3.45
CA THR A 76 -22.34 -21.60 4.65
C THR A 76 -22.07 -20.52 5.69
N THR A 77 -23.14 -19.97 6.28
CA THR A 77 -23.16 -18.77 7.14
C THR A 77 -22.84 -19.04 8.61
N SER A 78 -22.02 -20.04 8.93
CA SER A 78 -21.59 -20.29 10.31
C SER A 78 -20.34 -19.47 10.63
N ASN A 79 -20.39 -18.65 11.68
CA ASN A 79 -19.24 -17.90 12.18
C ASN A 79 -18.10 -18.90 12.52
N PRO A 80 -16.96 -18.90 11.79
CA PRO A 80 -15.97 -19.97 11.88
C PRO A 80 -15.06 -19.88 13.12
N PHE A 81 -15.24 -18.87 13.97
CA PHE A 81 -14.32 -18.59 15.07
C PHE A 81 -14.62 -19.45 16.31
N PRO A 82 -13.66 -20.28 16.77
CA PRO A 82 -13.83 -21.02 18.01
C PRO A 82 -13.79 -20.08 19.21
N THR A 83 -14.72 -20.26 20.16
CA THR A 83 -14.71 -19.60 21.46
C THR A 83 -13.55 -20.16 22.30
N SER A 84 -12.37 -19.54 22.24
CA SER A 84 -11.20 -19.97 23.03
C SER A 84 -10.93 -19.02 24.21
N THR A 85 -10.74 -19.62 25.39
CA THR A 85 -10.61 -18.96 26.70
C THR A 85 -9.15 -18.90 27.21
N ALA A 86 -8.14 -19.02 26.35
CA ALA A 86 -6.72 -18.98 26.75
C ALA A 86 -5.94 -17.83 26.07
N PRO A 87 -4.94 -17.22 26.74
CA PRO A 87 -4.14 -16.16 26.15
C PRO A 87 -3.12 -16.78 25.19
N SER A 88 -3.54 -17.04 23.96
CA SER A 88 -2.60 -17.28 22.87
C SER A 88 -1.83 -15.99 22.58
N SER A 89 -0.54 -16.12 22.25
CA SER A 89 0.19 -15.07 21.55
C SER A 89 -0.65 -14.58 20.37
N ARG A 90 -0.89 -13.29 20.33
CA ARG A 90 -1.75 -12.64 19.33
C ARG A 90 -0.88 -11.89 18.32
N ASN A 91 -1.24 -12.05 17.06
CA ASN A 91 -0.70 -11.26 15.96
C ASN A 91 -1.71 -10.18 15.61
N TYR A 92 -1.21 -9.07 15.09
CA TYR A 92 -2.01 -7.94 14.64
C TYR A 92 -1.84 -7.78 13.15
N TRP A 93 -2.94 -7.58 12.44
CA TRP A 93 -2.88 -7.31 11.01
C TRP A 93 -3.62 -6.01 10.73
N PHE A 94 -2.88 -5.00 10.24
CA PHE A 94 -3.42 -3.73 9.81
C PHE A 94 -3.47 -3.71 8.28
N SER A 95 -4.67 -3.80 7.70
CA SER A 95 -4.85 -3.77 6.25
C SER A 95 -5.45 -2.44 5.78
N PHE A 96 -4.94 -1.93 4.66
CA PHE A 96 -5.39 -0.72 4.00
C PHE A 96 -5.64 -1.03 2.53
N GLY A 97 -6.50 -0.26 1.88
CA GLY A 97 -6.76 -0.48 0.48
C GLY A 97 -8.14 -0.09 0.01
N ASP A 98 -8.56 -0.75 -1.06
CA ASP A 98 -9.83 -0.51 -1.73
C ASP A 98 -10.84 -1.66 -1.57
N SER A 99 -11.79 -1.74 -2.50
CA SER A 99 -12.87 -2.72 -2.56
C SER A 99 -12.40 -4.17 -2.65
N TYR A 100 -11.16 -4.44 -3.06
CA TYR A 100 -10.62 -5.81 -3.08
C TYR A 100 -10.25 -6.31 -1.69
N THR A 101 -10.20 -5.41 -0.71
CA THR A 101 -9.78 -5.69 0.66
C THR A 101 -10.86 -5.32 1.68
N ALA A 102 -11.73 -4.35 1.37
CA ALA A 102 -12.73 -3.82 2.29
C ALA A 102 -13.72 -4.87 2.83
N THR A 103 -13.97 -4.79 4.15
CA THR A 103 -15.02 -5.52 4.87
C THR A 103 -16.01 -4.58 5.59
N GLY A 104 -15.74 -3.26 5.58
CA GLY A 104 -16.59 -2.24 6.22
C GLY A 104 -16.25 -1.91 7.67
N PHE A 105 -15.07 -2.30 8.16
CA PHE A 105 -14.62 -2.03 9.53
C PHE A 105 -14.54 -0.53 9.83
N GLU A 106 -15.04 -0.16 11.01
CA GLU A 106 -14.95 1.17 11.58
C GLU A 106 -14.20 1.14 12.91
N ILE A 107 -13.25 2.05 13.10
CA ILE A 107 -12.37 2.08 14.28
C ILE A 107 -13.13 2.30 15.60
N ASN A 108 -14.29 2.94 15.54
CA ASN A 108 -15.16 3.19 16.69
C ASN A 108 -16.16 2.04 16.95
N GLY A 109 -16.16 1.01 16.11
CA GLY A 109 -16.97 -0.19 16.30
C GLY A 109 -16.32 -1.21 17.24
N ALA A 110 -16.86 -2.43 17.24
CA ALA A 110 -16.27 -3.53 18.00
C ALA A 110 -14.85 -3.85 17.50
N ALA A 111 -13.87 -3.79 18.39
CA ALA A 111 -12.48 -4.12 18.04
C ALA A 111 -12.29 -5.64 17.83
N PRO A 112 -11.31 -6.03 16.99
CA PRO A 112 -10.83 -7.41 16.89
C PRO A 112 -10.50 -8.05 18.24
N SER A 113 -10.96 -9.28 18.45
CA SER A 113 -10.74 -10.05 19.68
C SER A 113 -10.68 -11.57 19.43
N PRO A 114 -10.19 -12.40 20.38
CA PRO A 114 -10.05 -13.85 20.17
C PRO A 114 -11.30 -14.63 19.72
N GLY A 115 -12.52 -14.13 19.99
CA GLY A 115 -13.79 -14.71 19.51
C GLY A 115 -14.43 -13.96 18.33
N ASN A 116 -13.85 -12.85 17.94
CA ASN A 116 -14.29 -12.01 16.83
C ASN A 116 -13.07 -11.28 16.24
N PRO A 117 -12.19 -12.00 15.52
CA PRO A 117 -10.88 -11.48 15.12
C PRO A 117 -10.92 -10.44 14.01
N ILE A 118 -12.09 -10.20 13.39
CA ILE A 118 -12.29 -9.10 12.42
C ILE A 118 -13.02 -7.91 13.10
N GLY A 119 -13.66 -8.13 14.24
CA GLY A 119 -14.28 -7.08 15.04
C GLY A 119 -15.63 -6.64 14.47
N ASN A 120 -15.62 -5.65 13.58
CA ASN A 120 -16.85 -5.11 13.01
C ASN A 120 -16.71 -4.89 11.50
N PRO A 121 -17.83 -4.87 10.76
CA PRO A 121 -19.20 -5.25 11.15
C PRO A 121 -19.33 -6.78 11.35
N ASN A 122 -20.55 -7.30 11.52
CA ASN A 122 -20.78 -8.75 11.62
C ASN A 122 -20.16 -9.47 10.42
N TYR A 123 -19.37 -10.51 10.70
CA TYR A 123 -18.68 -11.34 9.70
C TYR A 123 -19.63 -11.87 8.61
N PRO A 124 -19.24 -11.87 7.32
CA PRO A 124 -17.96 -11.41 6.73
C PRO A 124 -17.92 -9.90 6.44
N GLY A 125 -18.91 -9.16 6.92
CA GLY A 125 -19.08 -7.74 6.65
C GLY A 125 -19.56 -7.43 5.25
N SER A 126 -19.30 -6.20 4.80
CA SER A 126 -19.69 -5.71 3.48
C SER A 126 -18.51 -5.80 2.53
N THR A 127 -18.45 -6.90 1.79
CA THR A 127 -17.41 -7.18 0.79
C THR A 127 -17.96 -7.04 -0.63
N THR A 128 -17.07 -6.89 -1.61
CA THR A 128 -17.44 -6.89 -3.03
C THR A 128 -17.57 -8.29 -3.64
N THR A 129 -17.26 -9.35 -2.89
CA THR A 129 -17.37 -10.74 -3.35
C THR A 129 -18.76 -11.34 -3.11
N GLY A 130 -19.63 -10.65 -2.35
CA GLY A 130 -20.93 -11.19 -1.91
C GLY A 130 -20.81 -12.23 -0.78
N GLY A 131 -19.61 -12.37 -0.20
CA GLY A 131 -19.27 -13.34 0.85
C GLY A 131 -17.92 -13.00 1.49
N GLU A 132 -17.13 -13.99 1.85
CA GLU A 132 -15.76 -13.75 2.36
C GLU A 132 -14.86 -13.18 1.25
N ASN A 133 -14.01 -12.21 1.59
CA ASN A 133 -12.88 -11.81 0.73
C ASN A 133 -11.57 -12.45 1.23
N TRP A 134 -10.42 -12.07 0.64
CA TRP A 134 -9.13 -12.66 1.01
C TRP A 134 -8.68 -12.32 2.44
N ILE A 135 -9.04 -11.15 2.97
CA ILE A 135 -8.80 -10.77 4.37
C ILE A 135 -9.59 -11.69 5.30
N ASP A 136 -10.88 -11.89 5.00
CA ASP A 136 -11.73 -12.81 5.77
C ASP A 136 -11.16 -14.22 5.75
N TYR A 137 -10.85 -14.74 4.56
CA TYR A 137 -10.38 -16.12 4.40
C TYR A 137 -9.04 -16.36 5.12
N ASN A 138 -8.10 -15.43 4.99
CA ASN A 138 -6.81 -15.52 5.67
C ASN A 138 -6.95 -15.41 7.19
N THR A 139 -7.78 -14.48 7.66
CA THR A 139 -8.00 -14.26 9.09
C THR A 139 -8.79 -15.38 9.74
N ALA A 140 -9.79 -15.93 9.06
CA ALA A 140 -10.78 -16.82 9.66
C ALA A 140 -10.58 -18.30 9.38
N ARG A 141 -9.94 -18.64 8.24
CA ARG A 141 -9.84 -20.03 7.79
C ARG A 141 -8.41 -20.54 7.66
N LEU A 142 -7.48 -19.70 7.20
CA LEU A 142 -6.10 -20.12 6.93
C LEU A 142 -5.11 -19.77 8.04
N ASN A 143 -5.52 -19.01 9.04
CA ASN A 143 -4.64 -18.64 10.15
C ASN A 143 -4.08 -19.89 10.84
N LYS A 144 -2.83 -19.79 11.31
CA LYS A 144 -2.18 -20.82 12.17
C LYS A 144 -2.01 -20.33 13.60
N SER A 145 -2.25 -19.06 13.83
CA SER A 145 -2.15 -18.39 15.12
C SER A 145 -3.25 -17.33 15.16
N LEU A 146 -3.64 -16.89 16.36
CA LEU A 146 -4.64 -15.85 16.50
C LEU A 146 -4.15 -14.56 15.83
N THR A 147 -4.86 -14.14 14.79
CA THR A 147 -4.63 -12.87 14.10
C THR A 147 -5.81 -11.95 14.33
N LEU A 148 -5.57 -10.78 14.92
CA LEU A 148 -6.55 -9.73 15.14
C LEU A 148 -6.42 -8.71 14.01
N THR A 149 -7.39 -8.71 13.10
CA THR A 149 -7.34 -7.98 11.84
C THR A 149 -8.13 -6.69 11.92
N TYR A 150 -7.42 -5.57 11.85
CA TYR A 150 -7.94 -4.21 11.76
C TYR A 150 -7.93 -3.79 10.29
N ASN A 151 -9.08 -3.91 9.62
CA ASN A 151 -9.17 -3.72 8.19
C ASN A 151 -9.67 -2.32 7.80
N PHE A 152 -8.75 -1.38 7.64
CA PHE A 152 -9.08 0.00 7.26
C PHE A 152 -9.48 0.17 5.80
N ALA A 153 -9.40 -0.86 4.95
CA ALA A 153 -9.72 -0.75 3.53
C ALA A 153 -11.17 -0.31 3.28
N VAL A 154 -11.34 0.60 2.30
CA VAL A 154 -12.63 1.21 1.95
C VAL A 154 -12.92 1.02 0.47
N SER A 155 -14.10 0.51 0.15
CA SER A 155 -14.55 0.35 -1.24
C SER A 155 -14.52 1.69 -2.00
N GLY A 156 -13.91 1.68 -3.18
CA GLY A 156 -13.76 2.87 -4.02
C GLY A 156 -12.64 3.83 -3.59
N ALA A 157 -11.86 3.49 -2.56
CA ALA A 157 -10.73 4.32 -2.13
C ALA A 157 -9.69 4.48 -3.25
N VAL A 158 -9.25 5.72 -3.41
CA VAL A 158 -8.03 6.10 -4.13
C VAL A 158 -6.88 6.29 -3.15
N ILE A 159 -5.65 6.45 -3.64
CA ILE A 159 -4.48 6.69 -2.78
C ILE A 159 -4.66 7.99 -1.99
N ASP A 160 -4.99 9.08 -2.69
CA ASP A 160 -5.16 10.41 -2.12
C ASP A 160 -6.22 11.20 -2.90
N ASN A 161 -7.24 11.68 -2.18
CA ASN A 161 -8.33 12.49 -2.75
C ASN A 161 -7.86 13.85 -3.31
N ALA A 162 -6.66 14.31 -2.95
CA ALA A 162 -6.02 15.50 -3.52
C ALA A 162 -5.35 15.24 -4.89
N ILE A 163 -5.16 13.98 -5.27
CA ILE A 163 -4.59 13.58 -6.57
C ILE A 163 -5.69 13.10 -7.52
N VAL A 164 -6.58 12.24 -7.02
CA VAL A 164 -7.72 11.71 -7.78
C VAL A 164 -9.00 12.02 -7.02
N SER A 165 -9.94 12.71 -7.66
CA SER A 165 -11.24 12.95 -7.05
C SER A 165 -11.97 11.63 -6.80
N PRO A 166 -12.60 11.43 -5.63
CA PRO A 166 -13.34 10.22 -5.35
C PRO A 166 -14.57 10.12 -6.25
N VAL A 167 -14.93 8.90 -6.64
CA VAL A 167 -16.10 8.63 -7.49
C VAL A 167 -17.43 9.01 -6.82
N PHE A 168 -17.47 8.98 -5.48
CA PHE A 168 -18.59 9.47 -4.69
C PHE A 168 -18.10 10.34 -3.52
N PRO A 169 -18.86 11.38 -3.12
CA PRO A 169 -18.51 12.18 -1.95
C PRO A 169 -18.40 11.34 -0.69
N GLY A 170 -17.39 11.62 0.14
CA GLY A 170 -17.22 11.00 1.46
C GLY A 170 -16.47 9.66 1.48
N ILE A 171 -16.00 9.15 0.34
CA ILE A 171 -15.11 7.98 0.32
C ILE A 171 -13.75 8.36 0.93
N ARG A 172 -13.37 7.64 1.99
CA ARG A 172 -12.05 7.75 2.62
C ARG A 172 -10.97 7.21 1.67
N SER A 173 -10.00 8.05 1.35
CA SER A 173 -8.79 7.65 0.63
C SER A 173 -7.87 6.79 1.50
N MET A 174 -6.86 6.15 0.91
CA MET A 174 -5.82 5.48 1.69
C MET A 174 -5.11 6.44 2.66
N THR A 175 -4.94 7.71 2.28
CA THR A 175 -4.43 8.76 3.18
C THR A 175 -5.28 8.86 4.46
N ASP A 176 -6.61 8.86 4.32
CA ASP A 176 -7.53 8.91 5.47
C ASP A 176 -7.45 7.62 6.30
N GLN A 177 -7.34 6.46 5.65
CA GLN A 177 -7.20 5.16 6.32
C GLN A 177 -5.92 5.09 7.16
N VAL A 178 -4.79 5.53 6.60
CA VAL A 178 -3.51 5.60 7.33
C VAL A 178 -3.59 6.58 8.50
N ASN A 179 -4.22 7.74 8.30
CA ASN A 179 -4.43 8.70 9.39
C ASN A 179 -5.31 8.13 10.52
N LEU A 180 -6.34 7.35 10.21
CA LEU A 180 -7.14 6.65 11.22
C LEU A 180 -6.29 5.69 12.05
N PHE A 181 -5.44 4.90 11.41
CA PHE A 181 -4.50 4.03 12.11
C PHE A 181 -3.52 4.83 12.98
N LEU A 182 -2.89 5.87 12.42
CA LEU A 182 -1.92 6.70 13.14
C LEU A 182 -2.52 7.37 14.37
N ASN A 183 -3.76 7.84 14.28
CA ASN A 183 -4.42 8.54 15.38
C ASN A 183 -4.92 7.62 16.50
N ASN A 184 -5.12 6.32 16.23
CA ASN A 184 -5.80 5.42 17.16
C ASN A 184 -4.94 4.24 17.63
N LEU A 185 -4.03 3.75 16.79
CA LEU A 185 -3.31 2.50 17.02
C LEU A 185 -1.80 2.65 16.96
N ALA A 186 -1.25 3.72 16.37
CA ALA A 186 0.21 3.90 16.28
C ALA A 186 0.91 4.01 17.64
N ASN A 187 0.20 4.48 18.67
CA ASN A 187 0.71 4.56 20.04
C ASN A 187 0.61 3.24 20.82
N LYS A 188 0.23 2.12 20.16
CA LYS A 188 0.16 0.77 20.74
C LYS A 188 -0.70 0.75 22.02
N PRO A 189 -1.98 1.15 21.96
CA PRO A 189 -2.81 1.27 23.14
C PRO A 189 -2.99 -0.08 23.84
N ALA A 190 -3.33 -0.10 25.12
CA ALA A 190 -3.56 -1.35 25.86
C ALA A 190 -4.67 -2.23 25.25
N SER A 191 -5.58 -1.65 24.46
CA SER A 191 -6.58 -2.37 23.66
C SER A 191 -6.00 -3.11 22.46
N ALA A 192 -4.86 -2.65 21.92
CA ALA A 192 -4.13 -3.24 20.81
C ALA A 192 -2.60 -3.12 21.02
N PRO A 193 -2.02 -3.88 21.97
CA PRO A 193 -0.58 -3.82 22.29
C PRO A 193 0.27 -4.57 21.26
N TRP A 194 0.29 -4.09 20.02
CA TRP A 194 1.10 -4.65 18.93
C TRP A 194 2.56 -4.17 18.99
N THR A 195 3.46 -4.96 18.41
CA THR A 195 4.89 -4.67 18.24
C THR A 195 5.33 -4.98 16.81
N SER A 196 6.55 -4.58 16.43
CA SER A 196 7.12 -4.92 15.11
C SER A 196 7.23 -6.42 14.87
N GLU A 197 7.35 -7.21 15.94
CA GLU A 197 7.54 -8.66 15.87
C GLU A 197 6.22 -9.43 15.68
N ASN A 198 5.08 -8.82 16.02
CA ASN A 198 3.76 -9.46 15.94
C ASN A 198 2.76 -8.73 15.04
N ALA A 199 3.19 -7.70 14.32
CA ALA A 199 2.34 -6.93 13.42
C ALA A 199 2.68 -7.18 11.95
N LEU A 200 1.63 -7.38 11.14
CA LEU A 200 1.68 -7.35 9.69
C LEU A 200 0.92 -6.12 9.18
N PHE A 201 1.49 -5.43 8.21
CA PHE A 201 0.86 -4.34 7.47
C PHE A 201 0.69 -4.76 6.01
N SER A 202 -0.50 -4.56 5.44
CA SER A 202 -0.75 -4.85 4.03
C SER A 202 -1.50 -3.72 3.35
N VAL A 203 -1.14 -3.44 2.10
CA VAL A 203 -1.79 -2.43 1.27
C VAL A 203 -2.18 -3.05 -0.06
N TRP A 204 -3.42 -2.84 -0.49
CA TRP A 204 -3.88 -3.14 -1.85
C TRP A 204 -4.72 -1.97 -2.36
N ILE A 205 -4.13 -1.13 -3.21
CA ILE A 205 -4.71 0.13 -3.67
C ILE A 205 -4.35 0.39 -5.14
N GLY A 206 -4.96 1.40 -5.76
CA GLY A 206 -4.56 1.95 -7.05
C GLY A 206 -5.54 1.65 -8.20
N ILE A 207 -6.40 0.63 -8.08
CA ILE A 207 -7.33 0.28 -9.17
C ILE A 207 -8.31 1.42 -9.44
N ASN A 208 -8.77 2.12 -8.40
CA ASN A 208 -9.69 3.24 -8.54
C ASN A 208 -8.99 4.49 -9.08
N ASP A 209 -7.71 4.71 -8.75
CA ASP A 209 -6.90 5.81 -9.28
C ASP A 209 -6.75 5.69 -10.81
N ILE A 210 -6.44 4.49 -11.30
CA ILE A 210 -6.35 4.21 -12.74
C ILE A 210 -7.74 4.23 -13.38
N GLY A 211 -8.72 3.56 -12.79
CA GLY A 211 -10.08 3.47 -13.33
C GLY A 211 -10.75 4.84 -13.48
N SER A 212 -10.66 5.69 -12.47
CA SER A 212 -11.30 7.02 -12.46
C SER A 212 -10.62 8.01 -13.39
N THR A 213 -9.36 7.77 -13.75
CA THR A 213 -8.56 8.67 -14.59
C THR A 213 -8.23 8.09 -15.96
N TYR A 214 -8.78 6.92 -16.31
CA TYR A 214 -8.43 6.18 -17.52
C TYR A 214 -8.58 6.99 -18.82
N SER A 215 -9.66 7.77 -18.93
CA SER A 215 -9.94 8.60 -20.11
C SER A 215 -9.20 9.94 -20.11
N GLN A 216 -8.48 10.28 -19.04
CA GLN A 216 -7.75 11.54 -18.94
C GLN A 216 -6.46 11.47 -19.75
N GLY A 217 -6.25 12.45 -20.62
CA GLY A 217 -5.00 12.61 -21.37
C GLY A 217 -3.82 13.12 -20.51
N GLY A 218 -2.80 13.64 -21.16
CA GLY A 218 -1.57 14.12 -20.51
C GLY A 218 -0.51 13.04 -20.35
N ASP A 219 0.57 13.39 -19.65
CA ASP A 219 1.68 12.47 -19.39
C ASP A 219 1.27 11.43 -18.33
N ARG A 220 0.95 10.22 -18.80
CA ARG A 220 0.53 9.11 -17.94
C ARG A 220 1.67 8.56 -17.07
N GLY A 221 2.91 8.65 -17.53
CA GLY A 221 4.08 8.24 -16.75
C GLY A 221 4.27 9.16 -15.55
N ALA A 222 4.28 10.47 -15.79
CA ALA A 222 4.37 11.46 -14.71
C ALA A 222 3.20 11.37 -13.72
N PHE A 223 1.99 11.03 -14.20
CA PHE A 223 0.84 10.80 -13.33
C PHE A 223 1.00 9.55 -12.46
N SER A 224 1.47 8.44 -13.04
CA SER A 224 1.79 7.22 -12.27
C SER A 224 2.88 7.47 -11.22
N ASP A 225 3.92 8.22 -11.56
CA ASP A 225 4.96 8.61 -10.59
C ASP A 225 4.38 9.43 -9.42
N ARG A 226 3.45 10.35 -9.71
CA ARG A 226 2.76 11.12 -8.68
C ARG A 226 1.96 10.23 -7.74
N LEU A 227 1.23 9.24 -8.26
CA LEU A 227 0.47 8.27 -7.47
C LEU A 227 1.39 7.40 -6.59
N LEU A 228 2.44 6.82 -7.18
CA LEU A 228 3.40 5.98 -6.47
C LEU A 228 4.12 6.76 -5.37
N ASN A 229 4.54 8.00 -5.63
CA ASN A 229 5.15 8.85 -4.61
C ASN A 229 4.21 9.09 -3.41
N ALA A 230 2.91 9.28 -3.66
CA ALA A 230 1.93 9.44 -2.60
C ALA A 230 1.74 8.14 -1.80
N GLU A 231 1.63 6.99 -2.48
CA GLU A 231 1.55 5.69 -1.82
C GLU A 231 2.79 5.40 -0.96
N PHE A 232 4.00 5.58 -1.49
CA PHE A 232 5.23 5.37 -0.74
C PHE A 232 5.41 6.36 0.41
N ALA A 233 4.93 7.60 0.29
CA ALA A 233 4.90 8.52 1.42
C ALA A 233 4.00 8.03 2.56
N LEU A 234 2.86 7.38 2.25
CA LEU A 234 2.01 6.74 3.26
C LEU A 234 2.67 5.50 3.87
N LEU A 235 3.29 4.64 3.06
CA LEU A 235 4.05 3.48 3.55
C LEU A 235 5.20 3.91 4.45
N GLN A 236 5.90 4.99 4.12
CA GLN A 236 6.96 5.54 4.95
C GLN A 236 6.44 5.95 6.33
N LYS A 237 5.25 6.57 6.42
CA LYS A 237 4.63 6.90 7.72
C LYS A 237 4.37 5.66 8.58
N LEU A 238 3.97 4.54 7.95
CA LEU A 238 3.73 3.28 8.65
C LEU A 238 5.04 2.63 9.11
N VAL A 239 6.11 2.67 8.30
CA VAL A 239 7.39 2.03 8.64
C VAL A 239 8.22 2.87 9.61
N SER A 240 8.13 4.20 9.55
CA SER A 240 8.93 5.11 10.39
C SER A 240 8.36 5.35 11.78
N MET A 241 7.36 4.57 12.22
CA MET A 241 6.78 4.74 13.54
C MET A 241 7.82 4.45 14.63
N PRO A 242 7.86 5.24 15.73
CA PRO A 242 8.82 5.03 16.79
C PRO A 242 8.68 3.63 17.38
N LEU A 243 9.79 2.89 17.42
CA LEU A 243 9.94 1.71 18.27
C LEU A 243 10.04 2.21 19.73
N ILE A 244 8.90 2.57 20.32
CA ILE A 244 8.78 2.67 21.78
C ILE A 244 8.92 1.27 22.36
#